data_AF-A0A1B8UMQ6-F1
#
_entry.id   AF-A0A1B8UMQ6-F1
#
_cell.length_a   1.000
_cell.length_b   1.000
_cell.length_c   1.000
_cell.angle_alpha   90.00
_cell.angle_beta   90.00
_cell.angle_gamma   90.00
#
_symmetry.space_group_name_H-M   'P 1'
#
loop_
_entity.id
_entity.type
_entity.pdbx_description
1 polymer ?
#
loop_
_entity_poly.entity_id
_entity_poly.type
_entity_poly.pdbx_seq_one_letter_code
_entity_poly.pdbx_strand_id
1 'polypeptide(L)' 'MRRYGVGEDSVVGVMMESSFELIIGILGILKAGAAYVPIDTTYPQDRIHYLMQHAECVVVLTKGA' A
#
# COMPACT_ATOMS: atom_id res chain seq x y z
N MET A 1 -4.62 7.86 5.86
CA MET A 1 -3.73 8.40 4.82
C MET A 1 -3.00 9.65 5.29
N ARG A 2 -3.60 10.85 5.33
CA ARG A 2 -2.89 12.10 5.68
C ARG A 2 -2.10 12.09 7.01
N ARG A 3 -2.66 11.48 8.07
CA ARG A 3 -1.98 11.31 9.37
C ARG A 3 -0.69 10.47 9.31
N TYR A 4 -0.57 9.64 8.27
CA TYR A 4 0.58 8.77 8.03
C TYR A 4 1.50 9.32 6.94
N GLY A 5 1.41 10.62 6.61
CA GLY A 5 2.26 11.25 5.60
C GLY A 5 1.89 10.95 4.14
N VAL A 6 0.79 10.23 3.89
CA VAL A 6 0.32 9.94 2.54
C VAL A 6 -0.40 11.16 1.95
N GLY A 7 0.11 11.67 0.83
CA GLY A 7 -0.43 12.79 0.06
C GLY A 7 -0.16 12.66 -1.44
N GLU A 8 -0.11 13.79 -2.15
CA GLU A 8 0.28 13.84 -3.56
C GLU A 8 1.67 13.22 -3.76
N ASP A 9 1.85 12.53 -4.89
CA ASP A 9 3.08 11.81 -5.29
C ASP A 9 3.54 10.69 -4.34
N SER A 10 2.77 10.40 -3.28
CA SER A 10 3.07 9.29 -2.38
C SER A 10 2.70 7.95 -3.00
N VAL A 11 3.50 6.93 -2.72
CA VAL A 11 3.20 5.53 -3.07
C VAL A 11 2.83 4.75 -1.81
N VAL A 12 1.74 3.99 -1.86
CA VAL A 12 1.28 3.12 -0.78
C VAL A 12 1.34 1.66 -1.22
N GLY A 13 2.10 0.84 -0.50
CA GLY A 13 2.10 -0.61 -0.71
C GLY A 13 0.78 -1.22 -0.22
N VAL A 14 0.22 -2.18 -0.96
CA VAL A 14 -1.03 -2.85 -0.57
C VAL A 14 -0.80 -4.36 -0.48
N MET A 15 -0.93 -4.91 0.73
CA MET A 15 -0.75 -6.33 1.04
C MET A 15 -2.04 -6.89 1.62
N MET A 16 -3.03 -7.10 0.75
CA MET A 16 -4.35 -7.59 1.13
C MET A 16 -4.92 -8.47 0.02
N GLU A 17 -5.66 -9.51 0.41
CA GLU A 17 -6.47 -10.29 -0.52
C GLU A 17 -7.70 -9.50 -0.99
N SER A 18 -8.28 -9.95 -2.11
CA SER A 18 -9.52 -9.40 -2.66
C SER A 18 -10.63 -9.39 -1.62
N SER A 19 -11.09 -8.20 -1.26
CA SER A 19 -12.06 -7.97 -0.17
C SER A 19 -12.71 -6.59 -0.32
N PHE A 20 -13.79 -6.35 0.41
CA PHE A 20 -14.36 -5.00 0.48
C PHE A 20 -13.40 -4.01 1.15
N GLU A 21 -12.62 -4.46 2.14
CA GLU A 21 -11.62 -3.60 2.77
C GLU A 21 -10.53 -3.18 1.79
N LEU A 22 -10.14 -4.05 0.85
CA LEU A 22 -9.20 -3.69 -0.23
C LEU A 22 -9.75 -2.54 -1.08
N ILE A 23 -11.01 -2.62 -1.51
CA ILE A 23 -11.63 -1.56 -2.33
C ILE A 23 -11.70 -0.24 -1.55
N ILE A 24 -12.12 -0.29 -0.29
CA ILE A 24 -12.16 0.89 0.59
C ILE A 24 -10.75 1.48 0.75
N GLY A 25 -9.75 0.63 0.94
CA GLY A 25 -8.35 0.99 1.03
C GLY A 25 -7.84 1.72 -0.20
N ILE A 26 -8.03 1.13 -1.39
CA ILE A 26 -7.65 1.72 -2.68
C ILE A 26 -8.32 3.08 -2.87
N LEU A 27 -9.63 3.18 -2.63
CA LEU A 27 -10.35 4.46 -2.72
C LEU A 27 -9.79 5.50 -1.74
N GLY A 28 -9.40 5.09 -0.53
CA GLY A 28 -8.75 5.95 0.45
C GLY A 28 -7.39 6.47 -0.01
N ILE A 29 -6.59 5.64 -0.70
CA ILE A 29 -5.30 6.01 -1.29
C ILE A 29 -5.52 7.02 -2.42
N LEU A 30 -6.40 6.69 -3.38
CA LEU A 30 -6.69 7.57 -4.52
C LEU A 30 -7.27 8.92 -4.08
N LYS A 31 -8.15 8.93 -3.06
CA LYS A 31 -8.70 10.16 -2.47
C LYS A 31 -7.64 11.00 -1.77
N ALA A 32 -6.53 10.40 -1.32
CA ALA A 32 -5.41 11.13 -0.74
C ALA A 32 -4.49 11.77 -1.80
N GLY A 33 -4.72 11.49 -3.10
CA GLY A 33 -3.83 11.92 -4.19
C GLY A 33 -2.63 10.99 -4.40
N ALA A 34 -2.65 9.81 -3.79
CA ALA A 34 -1.54 8.86 -3.80
C ALA A 34 -1.76 7.72 -4.81
N ALA A 35 -0.67 7.07 -5.20
CA ALA A 35 -0.67 5.83 -5.98
C ALA A 35 -0.59 4.60 -5.06
N TYR A 36 -1.02 3.44 -5.56
CA TYR A 36 -0.87 2.18 -4.85
C TYR A 36 -0.05 1.17 -5.66
N VAL A 37 0.69 0.32 -4.96
CA VAL A 37 1.42 -0.82 -5.55
C VAL A 37 0.95 -2.11 -4.86
N PRO A 38 0.38 -3.06 -5.60
CA PRO A 38 0.02 -4.36 -5.03
C PRO A 38 1.29 -5.16 -4.72
N ILE A 39 1.36 -5.70 -3.52
CA ILE A 39 2.47 -6.53 -3.05
C ILE A 39 1.90 -7.89 -2.67
N ASP A 40 2.35 -8.92 -3.37
CA ASP A 40 1.96 -10.30 -3.11
C ASP A 40 2.64 -10.81 -1.82
N THR A 41 1.84 -11.27 -0.87
CA THR A 41 2.28 -11.80 0.42
C THR A 41 2.96 -13.17 0.30
N THR A 42 2.81 -13.85 -0.85
CA THR A 42 3.49 -15.11 -1.16
C THR A 42 4.97 -14.92 -1.52
N TYR A 43 5.40 -13.68 -1.76
CA TYR A 43 6.79 -13.39 -2.06
C TYR A 43 7.69 -13.57 -0.83
N PRO A 44 8.95 -14.01 -1.02
CA PRO A 44 9.93 -14.02 0.05
C PRO A 44 10.09 -12.61 0.66
N GLN A 45 10.38 -12.55 1.96
CA GLN A 45 10.50 -11.28 2.69
C GLN A 45 11.50 -10.31 2.05
N ASP A 46 12.63 -10.80 1.56
CA ASP A 46 13.64 -9.96 0.89
C ASP A 46 13.08 -9.30 -0.37
N ARG A 47 12.26 -10.02 -1.14
CA ARG A 47 11.59 -9.49 -2.35
C ARG A 47 10.55 -8.44 -1.99
N ILE A 48 9.81 -8.67 -0.91
CA ILE A 48 8.83 -7.71 -0.37
C ILE A 48 9.57 -6.42 0.04
N HIS A 49 10.66 -6.53 0.80
CA HIS A 49 11.48 -5.39 1.21
C HIS A 49 12.03 -4.63 0.01
N TYR A 50 12.59 -5.35 -0.96
CA TYR A 50 13.10 -4.76 -2.20
C TYR A 50 12.02 -3.97 -2.93
N LEU A 51 10.82 -4.54 -3.11
CA LEU A 51 9.71 -3.86 -3.78
C LEU A 51 9.28 -2.60 -3.03
N MET A 52 9.18 -2.65 -1.70
CA MET A 52 8.81 -1.48 -0.89
C MET A 52 9.84 -0.36 -1.00
N GLN A 53 11.13 -0.70 -0.96
CA GLN A 53 12.21 0.28 -1.10
C GLN A 53 12.29 0.85 -2.51
N HIS A 54 12.18 -0.01 -3.52
CA HIS A 54 12.28 0.39 -4.92
C HIS A 54 11.09 1.26 -5.37
N ALA A 55 9.88 0.99 -4.85
CA ALA A 55 8.69 1.78 -5.13
C ALA A 55 8.55 3.01 -4.21
N GLU A 56 9.52 3.24 -3.32
CA GLU A 56 9.51 4.35 -2.35
C GLU A 56 8.20 4.43 -1.55
N CYS A 57 7.68 3.27 -1.13
CA CYS A 57 6.43 3.17 -0.40
C CYS A 57 6.53 3.93 0.93
N VAL A 58 5.67 4.93 1.12
CA VAL A 58 5.60 5.73 2.37
C VAL A 58 5.03 4.89 3.51
N VAL A 59 4.03 4.06 3.20
CA VAL A 59 3.39 3.13 4.13
C VAL A 59 2.88 1.89 3.39
N VAL A 60 2.52 0.87 4.16
CA VAL A 60 1.90 -0.36 3.67
C VAL A 60 0.52 -0.51 4.30
N LEU A 61 -0.51 -0.66 3.46
CA LEU A 61 -1.86 -1.03 3.88
C LEU A 61 -1.96 -2.55 3.96
N THR A 62 -2.36 -3.04 5.14
CA THR A 62 -2.57 -4.47 5.41
C THR A 62 -3.92 -4.66 6.11
N LYS A 63 -4.41 -5.90 6.16
CA LYS A 63 -5.62 -6.22 6.93
C LYS A 63 -5.32 -6.04 8.44
N GLY A 64 -6.22 -5.36 9.15
CA GLY A 64 -6.16 -5.28 10.62
C GLY A 64 -6.33 -6.68 11.23
N ALA A 65 -5.59 -6.96 12.30
CA ALA A 65 -5.75 -8.18 13.10
C ALA A 65 -7.14 -8.27 13.73
#